data_AF-A0A0T7BQS3-F1
#
_entry.id   AF-A0A0T7BQS3-F1
#
_cell.length_a   1.000
_cell.length_b   1.000
_cell.length_c   1.000
_cell.angle_alpha   90.00
_cell.angle_beta   90.00
_cell.angle_gamma   90.00
#
_symmetry.space_group_name_H-M   'P 1'
#
loop_
_entity.id
_entity.type
_entity.pdbx_description
1 polymer ?
#
loop_
_entity_poly.entity_id
_entity_poly.type
_entity_poly.pdbx_seq_one_letter_code
_entity_poly.pdbx_strand_id
1 'polypeptide(L)'
;MNMATRNEPIYVFRLTPEILLIWTTLSLFLFIITASGVSWYYAIIHEQTVSFSIKSAEGGVWQGIIGLVVLLAITFVTTIIHELVHGIAFAAFGGSPRYGLKVKYFLPLAYATSSGDIFRRNAFIIITLAPLIVIDFVSLLMLAIFPQAPWLIWVIAFNTSGAIGDIWIAVQLLRCPKSIRVEDREESIAIYAPLNVTRQELPFPITGKSRFSSSIKNVLNIAFMTFALVLISGFLLVPLLKILEVPSFIIGNNSFLIIRWENTTKGFGFEFTFLYFVILSFILLLLISFTNMLKRRHF
;
A
#
# COMPACT_ATOMS: atom_id res chain seq x y z
N MET A 1 21.59 31.64 13.66
CA MET A 1 22.28 31.89 12.36
C MET A 1 21.23 31.90 11.26
N ASN A 2 20.76 33.08 10.86
CA ASN A 2 19.78 33.26 9.78
C ASN A 2 20.47 32.96 8.44
N MET A 3 20.41 31.71 7.99
CA MET A 3 20.76 31.41 6.60
C MET A 3 19.64 31.92 5.70
N ALA A 4 19.95 32.91 4.86
CA ALA A 4 19.06 33.34 3.80
C ALA A 4 18.66 32.11 2.96
N THR A 5 17.37 31.81 2.93
CA THR A 5 16.80 30.76 2.08
C THR A 5 16.50 31.34 0.70
N ARG A 6 16.66 30.52 -0.35
CA ARG A 6 16.23 30.91 -1.70
C ARG A 6 14.71 31.14 -1.69
N ASN A 7 14.26 32.17 -2.41
CA ASN A 7 12.82 32.40 -2.65
C ASN A 7 12.24 31.42 -3.68
N GLU A 8 13.10 30.82 -4.51
CA GLU A 8 12.72 29.78 -5.47
C GLU A 8 13.13 28.39 -4.98
N PRO A 9 12.34 27.35 -5.30
CA PRO A 9 12.67 25.99 -4.93
C PRO A 9 13.88 25.48 -5.71
N ILE A 10 14.83 24.86 -5.01
CA ILE A 10 15.99 24.20 -5.62
C ILE A 10 15.59 22.91 -6.38
N TYR A 11 14.46 22.31 -5.99
CA TYR A 11 13.91 21.13 -6.62
C TYR A 11 12.38 21.10 -6.44
N VAL A 12 11.67 20.66 -7.47
CA VAL A 12 10.22 20.41 -7.42
C VAL A 12 9.98 18.97 -7.84
N PHE A 13 9.57 18.16 -6.89
CA PHE A 13 9.19 16.77 -7.11
C PHE A 13 7.80 16.72 -7.75
N ARG A 14 7.65 15.93 -8.82
CA ARG A 14 6.37 15.64 -9.46
C ARG A 14 6.24 14.15 -9.66
N LEU A 15 5.02 13.64 -9.47
CA LEU A 15 4.71 12.24 -9.73
C LEU A 15 4.83 11.95 -11.23
N THR A 16 5.81 11.12 -11.61
CA THR A 16 5.99 10.61 -12.98
C THR A 16 5.40 9.21 -13.13
N PRO A 17 5.11 8.75 -14.36
CA PRO A 17 4.63 7.38 -14.60
C PRO A 17 5.57 6.29 -14.07
N GLU A 18 6.89 6.48 -14.14
CA GLU A 18 7.86 5.51 -13.60
C GLU A 18 7.80 5.40 -12.08
N ILE A 19 7.66 6.53 -11.40
CA ILE A 19 7.50 6.56 -9.94
C ILE A 19 6.17 5.93 -9.56
N LEU A 20 5.10 6.23 -10.31
CA LEU A 20 3.80 5.63 -10.10
C LEU A 20 3.87 4.10 -10.20
N LEU A 21 4.54 3.55 -11.22
CA LEU A 21 4.73 2.10 -11.34
C LEU A 21 5.46 1.52 -10.12
N ILE A 22 6.52 2.18 -9.65
CA ILE A 22 7.25 1.74 -8.45
C ILE A 22 6.34 1.77 -7.22
N TRP A 23 5.62 2.87 -7.01
CA TRP A 23 4.72 3.02 -5.89
C TRP A 23 3.60 1.99 -5.92
N THR A 24 2.98 1.75 -7.08
CA THR A 24 1.94 0.73 -7.20
C THR A 24 2.48 -0.66 -6.91
N THR A 25 3.65 -1.03 -7.46
CA THR A 25 4.27 -2.34 -7.17
C THR A 25 4.59 -2.51 -5.69
N LEU A 26 5.16 -1.49 -5.06
CA LEU A 26 5.48 -1.50 -3.63
C LEU A 26 4.21 -1.50 -2.78
N SER A 27 3.16 -0.78 -3.19
CA SER A 27 1.86 -0.76 -2.52
C SER A 27 1.23 -2.15 -2.51
N LEU A 28 1.20 -2.86 -3.64
CA LEU A 28 0.70 -4.24 -3.70
C LEU A 28 1.51 -5.18 -2.80
N PHE A 29 2.84 -5.04 -2.80
CA PHE A 29 3.70 -5.82 -1.92
C PHE A 29 3.42 -5.53 -0.43
N LEU A 30 3.38 -4.24 -0.05
CA LEU A 30 3.06 -3.81 1.31
C LEU A 30 1.69 -4.29 1.75
N PHE A 31 0.69 -4.23 0.87
CA PHE A 31 -0.65 -4.71 1.16
C PHE A 31 -0.64 -6.18 1.59
N ILE A 32 0.01 -7.06 0.79
CA ILE A 32 0.08 -8.50 1.08
C ILE A 32 0.85 -8.77 2.39
N ILE A 33 1.99 -8.11 2.58
CA ILE A 33 2.84 -8.31 3.76
C ILE A 33 2.15 -7.79 5.03
N THR A 34 1.60 -6.56 5.00
CA THR A 34 0.89 -5.98 6.13
C THR A 34 -0.34 -6.80 6.48
N ALA A 35 -1.18 -7.16 5.51
CA ALA A 35 -2.38 -7.95 5.78
C ALA A 35 -2.02 -9.32 6.39
N SER A 36 -0.94 -9.95 5.92
CA SER A 36 -0.43 -11.22 6.48
C SER A 36 0.11 -11.04 7.90
N GLY A 37 0.95 -10.03 8.13
CA GLY A 37 1.56 -9.76 9.43
C GLY A 37 0.54 -9.38 10.49
N VAL A 38 -0.46 -8.56 10.15
CA VAL A 38 -1.52 -8.14 11.07
C VAL A 38 -2.50 -9.30 11.33
N SER A 39 -2.79 -10.13 10.33
CA SER A 39 -3.58 -11.36 10.55
C SER A 39 -2.87 -12.32 11.49
N TRP A 40 -1.54 -12.45 11.36
CA TRP A 40 -0.73 -13.27 12.26
C TRP A 40 -0.68 -12.69 13.68
N TYR A 41 -0.52 -11.36 13.81
CA TYR A 41 -0.62 -10.64 15.08
C TYR A 41 -1.95 -10.92 15.80
N TYR A 42 -3.08 -10.78 15.08
CA TYR A 42 -4.40 -11.11 15.62
C TYR A 42 -4.47 -12.57 16.09
N ALA A 43 -3.96 -13.50 15.28
CA ALA A 43 -4.02 -14.92 15.57
C ALA A 43 -3.23 -15.32 16.82
N ILE A 44 -2.12 -14.65 17.10
CA ILE A 44 -1.34 -14.86 18.32
C ILE A 44 -2.12 -14.36 19.55
N ILE A 45 -2.76 -13.19 19.46
CA ILE A 45 -3.42 -12.56 20.61
C ILE A 45 -4.70 -13.29 20.99
N HIS A 46 -5.52 -13.66 20.01
CA HIS A 46 -6.85 -14.24 20.23
C HIS A 46 -6.88 -15.75 20.09
N GLU A 47 -5.73 -16.38 19.85
CA GLU A 47 -5.60 -17.83 19.58
C GLU A 47 -6.54 -18.33 18.45
N GLN A 48 -6.90 -17.43 17.54
CA GLN A 48 -7.87 -17.67 16.47
C GLN A 48 -7.34 -17.20 15.13
N THR A 49 -7.34 -18.09 14.13
CA THR A 49 -6.97 -17.71 12.77
C THR A 49 -8.07 -16.88 12.12
N VAL A 50 -7.69 -15.75 11.50
CA VAL A 50 -8.61 -14.99 10.64
C VAL A 50 -8.57 -15.59 9.26
N SER A 51 -9.65 -16.24 8.86
CA SER A 51 -9.90 -16.63 7.48
C SER A 51 -10.98 -15.73 6.88
N PHE A 52 -10.81 -15.42 5.60
CA PHE A 52 -11.80 -14.73 4.80
C PHE A 52 -12.58 -15.76 4.02
N SER A 53 -13.90 -15.77 4.16
CA SER A 53 -14.77 -16.75 3.51
C SER A 53 -15.67 -16.12 2.45
N ILE A 54 -15.75 -16.77 1.30
CA ILE A 54 -16.70 -16.49 0.23
C ILE A 54 -17.64 -17.69 0.17
N LYS A 55 -18.91 -17.51 0.57
CA LYS A 55 -19.91 -18.58 0.60
C LYS A 55 -21.05 -18.27 -0.36
N SER A 56 -21.60 -19.32 -0.99
CA SER A 56 -22.63 -19.20 -2.03
C SER A 56 -24.05 -19.56 -1.57
N ALA A 57 -24.30 -19.74 -0.26
CA ALA A 57 -25.59 -20.21 0.25
C ALA A 57 -26.75 -19.29 -0.21
N GLU A 58 -27.99 -19.84 -0.25
CA GLU A 58 -29.21 -19.20 -0.79
C GLU A 58 -29.24 -17.67 -0.54
N GLY A 59 -29.00 -16.89 -1.62
CA GLY A 59 -28.61 -15.48 -1.56
C GLY A 59 -27.20 -15.15 -2.10
N GLY A 60 -26.47 -16.16 -2.61
CA GLY A 60 -25.02 -16.17 -2.84
C GLY A 60 -24.38 -15.03 -3.65
N VAL A 61 -25.07 -14.41 -4.61
CA VAL A 61 -24.51 -13.23 -5.32
C VAL A 61 -24.56 -11.99 -4.43
N TRP A 62 -25.63 -11.81 -3.68
CA TRP A 62 -25.84 -10.64 -2.83
C TRP A 62 -24.86 -10.60 -1.66
N GLN A 63 -24.53 -11.75 -1.05
CA GLN A 63 -23.52 -11.80 0.01
C GLN A 63 -22.12 -11.39 -0.47
N GLY A 64 -21.72 -11.83 -1.67
CA GLY A 64 -20.47 -11.40 -2.30
C GLY A 64 -20.45 -9.90 -2.61
N ILE A 65 -21.56 -9.37 -3.14
CA ILE A 65 -21.71 -7.93 -3.39
C ILE A 65 -21.63 -7.14 -2.08
N ILE A 66 -22.31 -7.57 -1.02
CA ILE A 66 -22.27 -6.92 0.30
C ILE A 66 -20.83 -6.91 0.84
N GLY A 67 -20.12 -8.04 0.77
CA GLY A 67 -18.72 -8.11 1.20
C GLY A 67 -17.83 -7.14 0.42
N LEU A 68 -18.01 -7.05 -0.89
CA LEU A 68 -17.29 -6.09 -1.74
C LEU A 68 -17.63 -4.64 -1.38
N VAL A 69 -18.92 -4.32 -1.19
CA VAL A 69 -19.37 -2.98 -0.80
C VAL A 69 -18.81 -2.59 0.56
N VAL A 70 -18.80 -3.50 1.54
CA VAL A 70 -18.18 -3.27 2.86
C VAL A 70 -16.69 -3.03 2.72
N LEU A 71 -15.98 -3.81 1.90
CA LEU A 71 -14.56 -3.62 1.66
C LEU A 71 -14.27 -2.25 1.04
N LEU A 72 -15.01 -1.87 0.00
CA LEU A 72 -14.89 -0.57 -0.65
C LEU A 72 -15.22 0.58 0.32
N ALA A 73 -16.23 0.41 1.17
CA ALA A 73 -16.58 1.38 2.20
C ALA A 73 -15.45 1.53 3.22
N ILE A 74 -14.85 0.43 3.69
CA ILE A 74 -13.68 0.47 4.59
C ILE A 74 -12.53 1.21 3.92
N THR A 75 -12.19 0.90 2.68
CA THR A 75 -11.12 1.59 1.94
C THR A 75 -11.40 3.08 1.83
N PHE A 76 -12.62 3.45 1.39
CA PHE A 76 -13.00 4.85 1.20
C PHE A 76 -12.98 5.65 2.51
N VAL A 77 -13.55 5.10 3.59
CA VAL A 77 -13.53 5.73 4.92
C VAL A 77 -12.09 5.85 5.44
N THR A 78 -11.27 4.81 5.25
CA THR A 78 -9.85 4.83 5.64
C THR A 78 -9.10 5.94 4.91
N THR A 79 -9.32 6.12 3.60
CA THR A 79 -8.72 7.21 2.83
C THR A 79 -9.16 8.59 3.35
N ILE A 80 -10.44 8.78 3.68
CA ILE A 80 -10.89 10.06 4.27
C ILE A 80 -10.18 10.33 5.59
N ILE A 81 -10.15 9.34 6.50
CA ILE A 81 -9.49 9.46 7.79
C ILE A 81 -7.98 9.75 7.61
N HIS A 82 -7.35 9.10 6.63
CA HIS A 82 -5.95 9.30 6.29
C HIS A 82 -5.66 10.77 5.95
N GLU A 83 -6.39 11.34 4.99
CA GLU A 83 -6.20 12.74 4.63
C GLU A 83 -6.53 13.68 5.80
N LEU A 84 -7.57 13.39 6.58
CA LEU A 84 -7.91 14.19 7.76
C LEU A 84 -6.75 14.23 8.77
N VAL A 85 -6.08 13.09 9.02
CA VAL A 85 -4.91 13.04 9.90
C VAL A 85 -3.76 13.87 9.34
N HIS A 86 -3.50 13.83 8.03
CA HIS A 86 -2.54 14.75 7.42
C HIS A 86 -2.91 16.21 7.67
N GLY A 87 -4.16 16.59 7.44
CA GLY A 87 -4.59 17.98 7.63
C GLY A 87 -4.50 18.43 9.09
N ILE A 88 -4.82 17.57 10.06
CA ILE A 88 -4.59 17.84 11.49
C ILE A 88 -3.10 18.06 11.74
N ALA A 89 -2.23 17.21 11.18
CA ALA A 89 -0.79 17.36 11.33
C ALA A 89 -0.29 18.66 10.70
N PHE A 90 -0.73 19.02 9.48
CA PHE A 90 -0.42 20.30 8.86
C PHE A 90 -0.81 21.47 9.76
N ALA A 91 -2.04 21.49 10.28
CA ALA A 91 -2.53 22.53 11.17
C ALA A 91 -1.70 22.61 12.47
N ALA A 92 -1.34 21.46 13.06
CA ALA A 92 -0.52 21.40 14.27
C ALA A 92 0.88 22.00 14.10
N PHE A 93 1.40 22.02 12.87
CA PHE A 93 2.68 22.66 12.53
C PHE A 93 2.52 24.07 11.92
N GLY A 94 1.33 24.67 12.03
CA GLY A 94 1.05 26.05 11.59
C GLY A 94 0.67 26.19 10.10
N GLY A 95 0.31 25.08 9.45
CA GLY A 95 -0.19 25.08 8.07
C GLY A 95 -1.68 25.38 7.96
N SER A 96 -2.11 25.70 6.75
CA SER A 96 -3.49 25.93 6.34
C SER A 96 -3.97 24.78 5.43
N PRO A 97 -4.37 23.63 5.99
CA PRO A 97 -4.68 22.43 5.20
C PRO A 97 -5.88 22.65 4.27
N ARG A 98 -5.78 22.09 3.07
CA ARG A 98 -6.83 22.05 2.05
C ARG A 98 -6.95 20.62 1.54
N TYR A 99 -8.18 20.18 1.33
CA TYR A 99 -8.48 18.83 0.90
C TYR A 99 -9.00 18.82 -0.54
N GLY A 100 -8.80 17.72 -1.25
CA GLY A 100 -9.42 17.52 -2.54
C GLY A 100 -9.42 16.07 -2.99
N LEU A 101 -10.15 15.83 -4.08
CA LEU A 101 -10.22 14.56 -4.78
C LEU A 101 -9.88 14.81 -6.25
N LYS A 102 -8.98 14.01 -6.80
CA LYS A 102 -8.57 14.05 -8.20
C LYS A 102 -8.52 12.65 -8.78
N VAL A 103 -8.60 12.55 -10.10
CA VAL A 103 -8.29 11.32 -10.82
C VAL A 103 -7.06 11.57 -11.65
N LYS A 104 -5.99 10.79 -11.43
CA LYS A 104 -4.76 10.86 -12.23
C LYS A 104 -4.41 9.46 -12.70
N TYR A 105 -4.18 9.29 -14.01
CA TYR A 105 -3.91 7.98 -14.62
C TYR A 105 -4.96 6.91 -14.25
N PHE A 106 -6.25 7.28 -14.23
CA PHE A 106 -7.38 6.42 -13.84
C PHE A 106 -7.40 5.98 -12.36
N LEU A 107 -6.52 6.52 -11.52
CA LEU A 107 -6.53 6.28 -10.08
C LEU A 107 -7.14 7.47 -9.34
N PRO A 108 -8.17 7.25 -8.48
CA PRO A 108 -8.63 8.29 -7.57
C PRO A 108 -7.56 8.58 -6.53
N LEU A 109 -7.29 9.85 -6.31
CA LEU A 109 -6.31 10.38 -5.37
C LEU A 109 -7.04 11.38 -4.48
N ALA A 110 -7.20 11.04 -3.21
CA ALA A 110 -7.47 12.03 -2.19
C ALA A 110 -6.14 12.70 -1.81
N TYR A 111 -6.22 13.95 -1.37
CA TYR A 111 -5.04 14.65 -0.86
C TYR A 111 -5.43 15.68 0.19
N ALA A 112 -4.57 15.85 1.17
CA ALA A 112 -4.47 17.01 2.05
C ALA A 112 -3.17 17.75 1.74
N THR A 113 -3.26 19.05 1.46
CA THR A 113 -2.11 19.89 1.11
C THR A 113 -2.14 21.23 1.84
N SER A 114 -0.99 21.89 1.95
CA SER A 114 -0.84 23.19 2.62
C SER A 114 -0.07 24.16 1.72
N SER A 115 -0.58 24.36 0.51
CA SER A 115 0.05 25.19 -0.51
C SER A 115 0.30 26.62 -0.02
N GLY A 116 1.55 27.10 -0.14
CA GLY A 116 1.99 28.39 0.39
C GLY A 116 2.66 28.32 1.77
N ASP A 117 2.47 27.24 2.53
CA ASP A 117 3.12 27.04 3.83
C ASP A 117 4.42 26.26 3.69
N ILE A 118 5.50 26.78 4.27
CA ILE A 118 6.84 26.22 4.16
C ILE A 118 7.27 25.63 5.51
N PHE A 119 7.42 24.31 5.56
CA PHE A 119 7.74 23.57 6.76
C PHE A 119 9.24 23.24 6.84
N ARG A 120 9.74 23.12 8.07
CA ARG A 120 11.06 22.50 8.31
C ARG A 120 10.99 21.04 7.89
N ARG A 121 12.08 20.53 7.31
CA ARG A 121 12.21 19.13 6.87
C ARG A 121 11.63 18.09 7.84
N ASN A 122 12.02 18.15 9.12
CA ASN A 122 11.58 17.16 10.11
C ASN A 122 10.12 17.32 10.51
N ALA A 123 9.58 18.55 10.53
CA ALA A 123 8.16 18.77 10.74
C ALA A 123 7.36 18.14 9.59
N PHE A 124 7.83 18.35 8.35
CA PHE A 124 7.21 17.74 7.18
C PHE A 124 7.25 16.21 7.20
N ILE A 125 8.37 15.59 7.60
CA ILE A 125 8.45 14.13 7.78
C ILE A 125 7.39 13.64 8.79
N ILE A 126 7.17 14.36 9.89
CA ILE A 126 6.14 14.02 10.87
C ILE A 126 4.74 14.15 10.26
N ILE A 127 4.46 15.24 9.54
CA ILE A 127 3.18 15.47 8.86
C ILE A 127 2.88 14.33 7.87
N THR A 128 3.87 14.00 7.04
CA THR A 128 3.76 12.96 6.02
C THR A 128 3.57 11.57 6.64
N LEU A 129 4.24 11.23 7.75
CA LEU A 129 4.09 9.91 8.37
C LEU A 129 2.94 9.83 9.40
N ALA A 130 2.24 10.94 9.66
CA ALA A 130 1.21 10.99 10.70
C ALA A 130 0.08 9.97 10.49
N PRO A 131 -0.52 9.81 9.29
CA PRO A 131 -1.60 8.84 9.10
C PRO A 131 -1.13 7.40 9.30
N LEU A 132 0.07 7.06 8.79
CA LEU A 132 0.65 5.73 8.99
C LEU A 132 0.79 5.43 10.48
N ILE A 133 1.36 6.34 11.25
CA ILE A 133 1.59 6.13 12.69
C ILE A 133 0.27 6.11 13.46
N VAL A 134 -0.59 7.11 13.28
CA VAL A 134 -1.80 7.28 14.11
C VAL A 134 -2.83 6.20 13.80
N ILE A 135 -3.15 5.97 12.54
CA ILE A 135 -4.21 5.04 12.15
C ILE A 135 -3.78 3.61 12.43
N ASP A 136 -2.55 3.22 12.06
CA ASP A 136 -2.10 1.84 12.26
C ASP A 136 -1.90 1.54 13.75
N PHE A 137 -1.35 2.47 14.54
CA PHE A 137 -1.17 2.25 15.98
C PHE A 137 -2.51 2.09 16.70
N VAL A 138 -3.47 3.00 16.44
CA VAL A 138 -4.81 2.91 17.05
C VAL A 138 -5.52 1.64 16.61
N SER A 139 -5.44 1.29 15.32
CA SER A 139 -6.08 0.09 14.79
C SER A 139 -5.46 -1.19 15.36
N LEU A 140 -4.13 -1.25 15.51
CA LEU A 140 -3.45 -2.38 16.14
C LEU A 140 -3.84 -2.53 17.61
N LEU A 141 -3.91 -1.42 18.35
CA LEU A 141 -4.35 -1.43 19.74
C LEU A 141 -5.80 -1.92 19.87
N MET A 142 -6.71 -1.41 19.03
CA MET A 142 -8.09 -1.87 19.01
C MET A 142 -8.21 -3.34 18.60
N LEU A 143 -7.41 -3.79 17.63
CA LEU A 143 -7.37 -5.18 17.20
C LEU A 143 -6.89 -6.12 18.32
N ALA A 144 -5.97 -5.66 19.18
CA ALA A 144 -5.52 -6.40 20.36
C ALA A 144 -6.62 -6.54 21.42
N ILE A 145 -7.41 -5.49 21.63
CA ILE A 145 -8.41 -5.41 22.70
C ILE A 145 -9.72 -6.10 22.29
N PHE A 146 -10.12 -6.01 21.00
CA PHE A 146 -11.44 -6.41 20.52
C PHE A 146 -11.34 -7.59 19.52
N PRO A 147 -11.53 -8.84 19.96
CA PRO A 147 -11.56 -10.01 19.07
C PRO A 147 -12.63 -9.88 17.98
N GLN A 148 -13.74 -9.20 18.24
CA GLN A 148 -14.82 -8.99 17.27
C GLN A 148 -14.48 -8.00 16.13
N ALA A 149 -13.27 -7.41 16.11
CA ALA A 149 -12.88 -6.39 15.14
C ALA A 149 -11.80 -6.82 14.11
N PRO A 150 -11.83 -8.04 13.51
CA PRO A 150 -10.82 -8.45 12.53
C PRO A 150 -10.88 -7.62 11.23
N TRP A 151 -11.96 -6.88 11.01
CA TRP A 151 -12.07 -5.95 9.88
C TRP A 151 -11.03 -4.81 9.93
N LEU A 152 -10.46 -4.49 11.10
CA LEU A 152 -9.35 -3.54 11.23
C LEU A 152 -8.07 -4.00 10.51
N ILE A 153 -7.94 -5.30 10.21
CA ILE A 153 -6.85 -5.81 9.34
C ILE A 153 -6.88 -5.11 7.98
N TRP A 154 -8.08 -4.88 7.41
CA TRP A 154 -8.22 -4.18 6.14
C TRP A 154 -7.90 -2.70 6.27
N VAL A 155 -8.30 -2.05 7.37
CA VAL A 155 -7.96 -0.64 7.64
C VAL A 155 -6.45 -0.46 7.64
N ILE A 156 -5.72 -1.27 8.41
CA ILE A 156 -4.26 -1.20 8.49
C ILE A 156 -3.65 -1.54 7.12
N ALA A 157 -4.09 -2.63 6.46
CA ALA A 157 -3.54 -3.02 5.17
C ALA A 157 -3.70 -1.94 4.08
N PHE A 158 -4.88 -1.31 3.99
CA PHE A 158 -5.13 -0.23 3.03
C PHE A 158 -4.41 1.07 3.42
N ASN A 159 -4.36 1.41 4.71
CA ASN A 159 -3.64 2.60 5.17
C ASN A 159 -2.14 2.48 4.90
N THR A 160 -1.50 1.38 5.34
CA THR A 160 -0.06 1.17 5.13
C THR A 160 0.31 1.10 3.65
N SER A 161 -0.48 0.39 2.83
CA SER A 161 -0.19 0.28 1.39
C SER A 161 -0.49 1.56 0.62
N GLY A 162 -1.51 2.33 1.03
CA GLY A 162 -1.82 3.64 0.50
C GLY A 162 -0.76 4.69 0.83
N ALA A 163 -0.15 4.59 2.02
CA ALA A 163 0.90 5.49 2.51
C ALA A 163 2.27 5.30 1.82
N ILE A 164 2.37 4.54 0.73
CA ILE A 164 3.66 4.30 0.05
C ILE A 164 4.29 5.61 -0.46
N GLY A 165 3.47 6.56 -0.92
CA GLY A 165 3.93 7.88 -1.34
C GLY A 165 4.54 8.65 -0.16
N ASP A 166 3.89 8.58 0.99
CA ASP A 166 4.34 9.24 2.22
C ASP A 166 5.65 8.66 2.73
N ILE A 167 5.72 7.34 2.82
CA ILE A 167 6.94 6.61 3.19
C ILE A 167 8.07 6.99 2.24
N TRP A 168 7.80 6.99 0.93
CA TRP A 168 8.79 7.36 -0.07
C TRP A 168 9.32 8.78 0.12
N ILE A 169 8.42 9.76 0.28
CA ILE A 169 8.78 11.17 0.49
C ILE A 169 9.57 11.33 1.79
N ALA A 170 9.13 10.72 2.89
CA ALA A 170 9.83 10.75 4.16
C ALA A 170 11.27 10.19 4.03
N VAL A 171 11.44 9.06 3.34
CA VAL A 171 12.76 8.47 3.05
C VAL A 171 13.64 9.41 2.21
N GLN A 172 13.09 10.08 1.19
CA GLN A 172 13.88 11.05 0.42
C GLN A 172 14.27 12.27 1.27
N LEU A 173 13.37 12.77 2.10
CA LEU A 173 13.66 13.91 2.98
C LEU A 173 14.69 13.57 4.05
N LEU A 174 14.70 12.35 4.58
CA LEU A 174 15.74 11.89 5.52
C LEU A 174 17.15 11.92 4.91
N ARG A 175 17.26 11.76 3.59
CA ARG A 175 18.52 11.83 2.83
C ARG A 175 18.94 13.25 2.46
N CYS A 176 18.07 14.25 2.67
CA CYS A 176 18.38 15.66 2.42
C CYS A 176 19.02 16.32 3.66
N PRO A 177 19.80 17.41 3.52
CA PRO A 177 20.31 18.18 4.67
C PRO A 177 19.19 18.69 5.61
N LYS A 178 19.43 18.78 6.93
CA LYS A 178 18.40 19.25 7.91
C LYS A 178 17.94 20.69 7.66
N SER A 179 18.75 21.47 6.97
CA SER A 179 18.52 22.90 6.71
C SER A 179 17.54 23.16 5.57
N ILE A 180 17.10 22.14 4.82
CA ILE A 180 16.08 22.31 3.79
C ILE A 180 14.71 22.61 4.41
N ARG A 181 13.85 23.21 3.60
CA ARG A 181 12.44 23.41 3.88
C ARG A 181 11.59 22.83 2.75
N VAL A 182 10.38 22.45 3.08
CA VAL A 182 9.48 21.70 2.19
C VAL A 182 8.13 22.40 2.17
N GLU A 183 7.60 22.58 0.97
CA GLU A 183 6.24 23.03 0.73
C GLU A 183 5.51 21.91 0.00
N ASP A 184 4.37 21.51 0.55
CA ASP A 184 3.47 20.64 -0.18
C ASP A 184 2.52 21.47 -1.03
N ARG A 185 2.54 21.22 -2.33
CA ARG A 185 1.62 21.84 -3.29
C ARG A 185 0.73 20.76 -3.85
N GLU A 186 -0.44 21.18 -4.32
CA GLU A 186 -1.50 20.30 -4.82
C GLU A 186 -1.06 19.19 -5.81
N GLU A 187 0.00 19.41 -6.60
CA GLU A 187 0.51 18.40 -7.54
C GLU A 187 2.02 18.14 -7.44
N SER A 188 2.69 18.74 -6.45
CA SER A 188 4.14 18.70 -6.39
C SER A 188 4.66 19.05 -5.00
N ILE A 189 5.77 18.46 -4.62
CA ILE A 189 6.48 18.84 -3.40
C ILE A 189 7.67 19.72 -3.78
N ALA A 190 7.69 20.95 -3.28
CA ALA A 190 8.75 21.90 -3.54
C ALA A 190 9.75 21.93 -2.38
N ILE A 191 11.04 21.88 -2.72
CA ILE A 191 12.14 21.88 -1.76
C ILE A 191 12.89 23.20 -1.89
N TYR A 192 13.05 23.88 -0.76
CA TYR A 192 13.83 25.10 -0.63
C TYR A 192 15.07 24.80 0.20
N ALA A 193 16.20 25.37 -0.18
CA ALA A 193 17.44 25.16 0.54
C ALA A 193 18.20 26.47 0.70
N PRO A 194 18.96 26.64 1.79
CA PRO A 194 19.92 27.73 1.92
C PRO A 194 20.90 27.83 0.75
N LEU A 195 21.51 29.00 0.55
CA LEU A 195 22.43 29.26 -0.56
C LEU A 195 23.65 28.32 -0.58
N ASN A 196 24.11 27.84 0.59
CA ASN A 196 25.24 26.93 0.71
C ASN A 196 24.91 25.47 0.38
N VAL A 197 23.63 25.09 0.32
CA VAL A 197 23.21 23.75 -0.10
C VAL A 197 23.05 23.74 -1.61
N THR A 198 23.75 22.82 -2.24
CA THR A 198 23.70 22.60 -3.68
C THR A 198 22.72 21.48 -4.04
N ARG A 199 22.27 21.46 -5.29
CA ARG A 199 21.34 20.42 -5.76
C ARG A 199 21.96 19.03 -5.78
N GLN A 200 23.28 18.93 -5.86
CA GLN A 200 24.03 17.67 -5.87
C GLN A 200 23.96 16.94 -4.52
N GLU A 201 23.70 17.66 -3.43
CA GLU A 201 23.51 17.09 -2.10
C GLU A 201 22.11 16.48 -1.91
N LEU A 202 21.19 16.67 -2.86
CA LEU A 202 19.85 16.11 -2.79
C LEU A 202 19.80 14.73 -3.44
N PRO A 203 18.99 13.78 -2.94
CA PRO A 203 18.88 12.42 -3.48
C PRO A 203 18.12 12.34 -4.81
N PHE A 204 17.81 13.48 -5.43
CA PHE A 204 17.01 13.55 -6.66
C PHE A 204 17.93 13.64 -7.88
N PRO A 205 17.66 12.86 -8.95
CA PRO A 205 18.49 12.86 -10.14
C PRO A 205 18.56 14.26 -10.81
N ILE A 206 19.75 14.58 -11.32
CA ILE A 206 20.11 15.90 -11.91
C ILE A 206 19.31 16.18 -13.20
N THR A 207 18.81 15.13 -13.87
CA THR A 207 18.08 15.24 -15.14
C THR A 207 16.68 14.65 -15.02
N GLY A 208 15.69 15.31 -15.64
CA GLY A 208 14.28 14.89 -15.69
C GLY A 208 14.02 13.60 -16.50
N LYS A 209 15.02 12.75 -16.67
CA LYS A 209 14.89 11.40 -17.22
C LYS A 209 15.29 10.43 -16.12
N SER A 210 14.32 9.78 -15.48
CA SER A 210 14.60 8.61 -14.67
C SER A 210 15.13 7.52 -15.61
N ARG A 211 16.45 7.39 -15.68
CA ARG A 211 17.12 6.38 -16.50
C ARG A 211 17.13 5.05 -15.74
N PHE A 212 15.95 4.56 -15.33
CA PHE A 212 15.84 3.16 -14.96
C PHE A 212 16.30 2.35 -16.17
N SER A 213 17.30 1.49 -15.98
CA SER A 213 17.71 0.58 -17.04
C SER A 213 16.49 -0.24 -17.47
N SER A 214 16.46 -0.63 -18.74
CA SER A 214 15.42 -1.52 -19.28
C SER A 214 15.26 -2.78 -18.40
N SER A 215 16.37 -3.29 -17.85
CA SER A 215 16.36 -4.42 -16.92
C SER A 215 15.58 -4.13 -15.62
N ILE A 216 15.75 -2.97 -14.98
CA ILE A 216 15.02 -2.67 -13.73
C ILE A 216 13.53 -2.48 -14.01
N LYS A 217 13.17 -1.81 -15.13
CA LYS A 217 11.77 -1.68 -15.54
C LYS A 217 11.12 -3.05 -15.77
N ASN A 218 11.84 -3.98 -16.41
CA ASN A 218 11.35 -5.33 -16.62
C ASN A 218 11.13 -6.08 -15.28
N VAL A 219 12.06 -5.96 -14.34
CA VAL A 219 11.89 -6.57 -13.00
C VAL A 219 10.68 -5.98 -12.27
N LEU A 220 10.51 -4.66 -12.29
CA LEU A 220 9.36 -3.99 -11.68
C LEU A 220 8.03 -4.43 -12.32
N ASN A 221 7.98 -4.52 -13.66
CA ASN A 221 6.80 -5.00 -14.37
C ASN A 221 6.49 -6.46 -14.03
N ILE A 222 7.49 -7.33 -13.97
CA ILE A 222 7.31 -8.72 -13.55
C ILE A 222 6.75 -8.79 -12.13
N ALA A 223 7.30 -8.02 -11.20
CA ALA A 223 6.82 -7.96 -9.82
C ALA A 223 5.39 -7.43 -9.74
N PHE A 224 5.08 -6.32 -10.42
CA PHE A 224 3.74 -5.77 -10.52
C PHE A 224 2.73 -6.81 -11.03
N MET A 225 3.02 -7.43 -12.17
CA MET A 225 2.16 -8.44 -12.79
C MET A 225 2.00 -9.67 -11.88
N THR A 226 3.06 -10.06 -11.17
CA THR A 226 3.01 -11.16 -10.20
C THR A 226 2.03 -10.84 -9.07
N PHE A 227 2.21 -9.71 -8.37
CA PHE A 227 1.34 -9.36 -7.26
C PHE A 227 -0.11 -9.11 -7.69
N ALA A 228 -0.31 -8.44 -8.83
CA ALA A 228 -1.64 -8.22 -9.40
C ALA A 228 -2.32 -9.55 -9.77
N LEU A 229 -1.58 -10.46 -10.44
CA LEU A 229 -2.11 -11.77 -10.80
C LEU A 229 -2.45 -12.61 -9.58
N VAL A 230 -1.61 -12.59 -8.54
CA VAL A 230 -1.83 -13.31 -7.28
C VAL A 230 -3.13 -12.87 -6.59
N LEU A 231 -3.37 -11.55 -6.52
CA LEU A 231 -4.62 -11.01 -5.98
C LEU A 231 -5.82 -11.41 -6.83
N ILE A 232 -5.74 -11.23 -8.16
CA ILE A 232 -6.83 -11.58 -9.08
C ILE A 232 -7.12 -13.08 -9.06
N SER A 233 -6.08 -13.92 -9.06
CA SER A 233 -6.20 -15.38 -9.08
C SER A 233 -6.87 -15.91 -7.82
N GLY A 234 -6.67 -15.26 -6.66
CA GLY A 234 -7.38 -15.63 -5.43
C GLY A 234 -8.91 -15.55 -5.60
N PHE A 235 -9.40 -14.53 -6.30
CA PHE A 235 -10.83 -14.38 -6.58
C PHE A 235 -11.31 -15.23 -7.77
N LEU A 236 -10.48 -15.42 -8.81
CA LEU A 236 -10.82 -16.27 -9.96
C LEU A 236 -10.76 -17.77 -9.66
N LEU A 237 -10.08 -18.18 -8.59
CA LEU A 237 -10.01 -19.58 -8.19
C LEU A 237 -11.39 -20.14 -7.85
N VAL A 238 -12.25 -19.34 -7.22
CA VAL A 238 -13.60 -19.73 -6.81
C VAL A 238 -14.48 -20.19 -7.98
N PRO A 239 -14.72 -19.37 -9.04
CA PRO A 239 -15.51 -19.83 -10.18
C PRO A 239 -14.86 -21.00 -10.91
N LEU A 240 -13.53 -21.06 -11.00
CA LEU A 240 -12.81 -22.16 -11.64
C LEU A 240 -13.04 -23.49 -10.91
N LEU A 241 -12.86 -23.52 -9.59
CA LEU A 241 -13.10 -24.72 -8.77
C LEU A 241 -14.55 -25.18 -8.87
N LYS A 242 -15.50 -24.24 -8.98
CA LYS A 242 -16.91 -24.58 -9.15
C LYS A 242 -17.21 -25.19 -10.51
N ILE A 243 -16.71 -24.58 -11.60
CA ILE A 243 -16.90 -25.07 -12.98
C ILE A 243 -16.29 -26.45 -13.17
N LEU A 244 -15.13 -26.71 -12.55
CA LEU A 244 -14.43 -27.99 -12.62
C LEU A 244 -14.98 -29.04 -11.64
N GLU A 245 -16.04 -28.72 -10.89
CA GLU A 245 -16.67 -29.58 -9.89
C GLU A 245 -15.66 -30.20 -8.90
N VAL A 246 -14.63 -29.44 -8.52
CA VAL A 246 -13.54 -29.95 -7.67
C VAL A 246 -14.12 -30.40 -6.31
N PRO A 247 -13.77 -31.60 -5.82
CA PRO A 247 -14.21 -32.07 -4.51
C PRO A 247 -13.62 -31.20 -3.39
N SER A 248 -14.29 -31.16 -2.23
CA SER A 248 -13.85 -30.39 -1.08
C SER A 248 -12.43 -30.77 -0.65
N PHE A 249 -11.61 -29.77 -0.33
CA PHE A 249 -10.24 -29.99 0.14
C PHE A 249 -9.81 -28.89 1.12
N ILE A 250 -8.80 -29.21 1.93
CA ILE A 250 -8.18 -28.26 2.86
C ILE A 250 -6.67 -28.30 2.64
N ILE A 251 -6.08 -27.12 2.47
CA ILE A 251 -4.63 -26.91 2.47
C ILE A 251 -4.28 -26.17 3.76
N GLY A 252 -3.58 -26.86 4.66
CA GLY A 252 -3.24 -26.36 5.97
C GLY A 252 -3.71 -27.30 7.09
N ASN A 253 -3.64 -26.81 8.33
CA ASN A 253 -4.17 -27.50 9.51
C ASN A 253 -5.08 -26.54 10.32
N ASN A 254 -5.62 -27.01 11.44
CA ASN A 254 -6.54 -26.20 12.27
C ASN A 254 -5.90 -24.90 12.81
N SER A 255 -4.58 -24.87 12.95
CA SER A 255 -3.82 -23.71 13.45
C SER A 255 -3.21 -22.86 12.33
N PHE A 256 -3.07 -23.41 11.12
CA PHE A 256 -2.43 -22.80 9.95
C PHE A 256 -3.25 -23.12 8.70
N LEU A 257 -4.44 -22.55 8.62
CA LEU A 257 -5.25 -22.64 7.41
C LEU A 257 -4.62 -21.76 6.31
N ILE A 258 -4.42 -22.32 5.12
CA ILE A 258 -4.00 -21.55 3.94
C ILE A 258 -5.21 -21.35 3.03
N ILE A 259 -5.83 -22.44 2.62
CA ILE A 259 -7.06 -22.46 1.81
C ILE A 259 -7.97 -23.60 2.30
N ARG A 260 -9.27 -23.37 2.30
CA ARG A 260 -10.31 -24.39 2.37
C ARG A 260 -11.31 -24.18 1.25
N TRP A 261 -11.58 -25.25 0.50
CA TRP A 261 -12.62 -25.31 -0.50
C TRP A 261 -13.66 -26.33 -0.08
N GLU A 262 -14.91 -25.90 -0.01
CA GLU A 262 -16.07 -26.72 0.29
C GLU A 262 -17.00 -26.70 -0.93
N ASN A 263 -17.29 -27.86 -1.50
CA ASN A 263 -18.24 -28.00 -2.60
C ASN A 263 -19.30 -29.03 -2.17
N THR A 264 -20.48 -28.54 -1.85
CA THR A 264 -21.60 -29.35 -1.36
C THR A 264 -22.79 -29.24 -2.31
N THR A 265 -23.75 -30.16 -2.18
CA THR A 265 -25.02 -30.10 -2.94
C THR A 265 -25.84 -28.84 -2.66
N LYS A 266 -25.61 -28.18 -1.51
CA LYS A 266 -26.30 -26.95 -1.09
C LYS A 266 -25.56 -25.66 -1.48
N GLY A 267 -24.35 -25.76 -2.03
CA GLY A 267 -23.53 -24.59 -2.39
C GLY A 267 -22.04 -24.82 -2.20
N PHE A 268 -21.24 -23.77 -2.39
CA PHE A 268 -19.80 -23.77 -2.19
C PHE A 268 -19.33 -22.76 -1.14
N GLY A 269 -18.16 -23.01 -0.58
CA GLY A 269 -17.45 -22.15 0.34
C GLY A 269 -15.97 -22.10 -0.01
N PHE A 270 -15.37 -20.92 -0.01
CA PHE A 270 -13.93 -20.74 -0.17
C PHE A 270 -13.40 -19.89 0.97
N GLU A 271 -12.54 -20.46 1.79
CA GLU A 271 -11.87 -19.76 2.90
C GLU A 271 -10.38 -19.65 2.64
N PHE A 272 -9.78 -18.48 2.88
CA PHE A 272 -8.35 -18.27 2.71
C PHE A 272 -7.78 -17.35 3.79
N THR A 273 -6.47 -17.46 4.04
CA THR A 273 -5.70 -16.51 4.86
C THR A 273 -4.77 -15.69 3.97
N PHE A 274 -4.33 -14.51 4.41
CA PHE A 274 -3.41 -13.69 3.61
C PHE A 274 -2.06 -14.35 3.33
N LEU A 275 -1.68 -15.33 4.15
CA LEU A 275 -0.49 -16.15 3.95
C LEU A 275 -0.50 -16.88 2.59
N TYR A 276 -1.68 -17.22 2.07
CA TYR A 276 -1.86 -17.75 0.72
C TYR A 276 -1.19 -16.86 -0.33
N PHE A 277 -1.40 -15.55 -0.29
CA PHE A 277 -0.86 -14.62 -1.29
C PHE A 277 0.66 -14.45 -1.16
N VAL A 278 1.20 -14.54 0.06
CA VAL A 278 2.66 -14.53 0.29
C VAL A 278 3.31 -15.75 -0.36
N ILE A 279 2.78 -16.94 -0.08
CA ILE A 279 3.29 -18.21 -0.62
C ILE A 279 3.19 -18.20 -2.15
N LEU A 280 2.05 -17.80 -2.71
CA LEU A 280 1.85 -17.80 -4.15
C LEU A 280 2.77 -16.79 -4.86
N SER A 281 2.95 -15.60 -4.28
CA SER A 281 3.89 -14.59 -4.80
C SER A 281 5.32 -15.12 -4.82
N PHE A 282 5.75 -15.77 -3.73
CA PHE A 282 7.09 -16.34 -3.63
C PHE A 282 7.34 -17.44 -4.66
N ILE A 283 6.40 -18.39 -4.79
CA ILE A 283 6.50 -19.49 -5.76
C ILE A 283 6.57 -18.95 -7.18
N LEU A 284 5.69 -18.00 -7.54
CA LEU A 284 5.64 -17.45 -8.89
C LEU A 284 6.92 -16.69 -9.25
N LEU A 285 7.44 -15.87 -8.33
CA LEU A 285 8.72 -15.17 -8.53
C LEU A 285 9.90 -16.14 -8.67
N LEU A 286 9.91 -17.24 -7.90
CA LEU A 286 10.94 -18.28 -7.99
C LEU A 286 10.90 -19.00 -9.34
N LEU A 287 9.70 -19.37 -9.83
CA LEU A 287 9.51 -19.98 -11.15
C LEU A 287 9.96 -19.04 -12.29
N ILE A 288 9.64 -17.75 -12.19
CA ILE A 288 10.07 -16.75 -13.17
C ILE A 288 11.60 -16.58 -13.14
N SER A 289 12.20 -16.57 -11.95
CA SER A 289 13.66 -16.51 -11.81
C SER A 289 14.34 -17.74 -12.42
N PHE A 290 13.82 -18.94 -12.12
CA PHE A 290 14.35 -20.20 -12.63
C PHE A 290 14.24 -20.30 -14.16
N THR A 291 13.09 -19.95 -14.73
CA THR A 291 12.88 -19.95 -16.19
C THR A 291 13.79 -18.93 -16.89
N ASN A 292 13.99 -17.75 -16.29
CA ASN A 292 14.95 -16.76 -16.81
C ASN A 292 16.40 -17.25 -16.73
N MET A 293 16.76 -17.96 -15.66
CA MET A 293 18.09 -18.58 -15.54
C MET A 293 18.31 -19.65 -16.62
N LEU A 294 17.33 -20.52 -16.86
CA LEU A 294 17.40 -21.54 -17.92
C LEU A 294 17.55 -20.90 -19.30
N LYS A 295 16.76 -19.87 -19.62
CA LYS A 295 16.87 -19.15 -20.89
C LYS A 295 18.26 -18.56 -21.10
N ARG A 296 18.92 -18.05 -20.05
CA ARG A 296 20.28 -17.50 -20.12
C ARG A 296 21.38 -18.55 -20.29
N ARG A 297 21.11 -19.83 -20.03
CA ARG A 297 22.07 -20.94 -20.25
C ARG A 297 22.03 -21.52 -21.66
N HIS A 298 20.99 -21.19 -22.44
CA HIS A 298 20.80 -21.65 -23.82
C HIS A 298 21.23 -20.61 -24.88
N PHE A 299 21.91 -19.55 -24.44
CA PHE A 299 22.62 -18.56 -25.27
C PHE A 299 24.06 -18.44 -24.76
#